data_AF-A0A917C826-F1
#
_entry.id   AF-A0A917C826-F1
#
_cell.length_a   1.000
_cell.length_b   1.000
_cell.length_c   1.000
_cell.angle_alpha   90.00
_cell.angle_beta   90.00
_cell.angle_gamma   90.00
#
_symmetry.space_group_name_H-M   'P 1'
#
loop_
_entity.id
_entity.type
_entity.pdbx_description
1 polymer ?
#
loop_
_entity_poly.entity_id
_entity_poly.type
_entity_poly.pdbx_seq_one_letter_code
_entity_poly.pdbx_strand_id
1 'polypeptide(L)'
;MISRLPRRAMPFLLLAAALALAGCDASTYTQWPPNGTGGLAERRPSTDVRIDQLSDQLIVLIARNARYYAAADTDDAEKLLIKIRRQSEGAFGEDAEIDIAHLKQKFAAIERQLPRRTVNMGSR
;
A
#
# COMPACT_ATOMS: atom_id res chain seq x y z
N MET A 1 51.43 24.92 7.61
CA MET A 1 50.81 26.13 7.02
C MET A 1 49.38 26.21 7.50
N ILE A 2 48.96 27.29 8.16
CA ILE A 2 47.58 27.47 8.63
C ILE A 2 46.87 28.40 7.66
N SER A 3 45.89 27.87 6.92
CA SER A 3 45.08 28.60 5.94
C SER A 3 44.18 29.62 6.64
N ARG A 4 44.51 30.91 6.50
CA ARG A 4 43.67 32.01 7.00
C ARG A 4 42.45 32.18 6.10
N LEU A 5 41.36 31.48 6.43
CA LEU A 5 40.05 31.72 5.83
C LEU A 5 39.64 33.19 6.04
N PRO A 6 39.16 33.91 4.99
CA PRO A 6 38.78 35.30 5.12
C PRO A 6 37.52 35.42 5.99
N ARG A 7 37.62 36.10 7.14
CA ARG A 7 36.50 36.34 8.10
C ARG A 7 35.22 36.89 7.46
N ARG A 8 35.31 37.52 6.27
CA ARG A 8 34.16 38.07 5.52
C ARG A 8 33.38 37.03 4.69
N ALA A 9 33.92 35.83 4.45
CA ALA A 9 33.22 34.77 3.70
C ALA A 9 32.32 33.88 4.60
N MET A 10 32.55 33.88 5.91
CA MET A 10 31.84 33.05 6.89
C MET A 10 30.31 33.23 6.90
N PRO A 11 29.71 34.44 6.84
CA PRO A 11 28.25 34.57 6.81
C PRO A 11 27.64 34.06 5.51
N PHE A 12 28.35 34.15 4.38
CA PHE A 12 27.85 33.67 3.09
C PHE A 12 27.87 32.13 3.02
N LEU A 13 28.89 31.49 3.61
CA LEU A 13 28.95 30.04 3.79
C LEU A 13 27.85 29.51 4.72
N LEU A 14 27.55 30.21 5.81
CA LEU A 14 26.45 29.85 6.72
C LEU A 14 25.08 30.01 6.04
N LEU A 15 24.87 31.07 5.27
CA LEU A 15 23.65 31.27 4.50
C LEU A 15 23.47 30.16 3.44
N ALA A 16 24.53 29.84 2.69
CA ALA A 16 24.51 28.75 1.70
C ALA A 16 24.23 27.38 2.35
N ALA A 17 24.81 27.10 3.52
CA ALA A 17 24.53 25.89 4.28
C ALA A 17 23.06 25.84 4.78
N ALA A 18 22.51 26.96 5.23
CA ALA A 18 21.11 27.03 5.66
C ALA A 18 20.13 26.82 4.48
N LEU A 19 20.40 27.41 3.31
CA LEU A 19 19.59 27.13 2.10
C LEU A 19 19.73 25.67 1.62
N ALA A 20 20.92 25.08 1.74
CA ALA A 20 21.13 23.68 1.39
C ALA A 20 20.36 22.72 2.32
N LEU A 21 20.33 22.99 3.63
CA LEU A 21 19.50 22.21 4.58
C LEU A 21 17.99 22.40 4.31
N ALA A 22 17.53 23.63 4.09
CA ALA A 22 16.13 23.91 3.79
C ALA A 22 15.66 23.25 2.47
N GLY A 23 16.57 23.06 1.51
CA GLY A 23 16.30 22.32 0.27
C GLY A 23 16.10 20.81 0.48
N CYS A 24 16.63 20.22 1.55
CA CYS A 24 16.46 18.78 1.83
C CYS A 24 15.05 18.46 2.36
N ASP A 25 14.50 19.26 3.28
CA ASP A 25 13.12 19.05 3.79
C ASP A 25 12.06 19.17 2.69
N ALA A 26 12.27 20.05 1.71
CA ALA A 26 11.37 20.23 0.57
C ALA A 26 11.30 18.99 -0.35
N SER A 27 12.30 18.09 -0.29
CA SER A 27 12.36 16.87 -1.12
C SER A 27 11.85 15.61 -0.41
N THR A 28 11.71 15.64 0.91
CA THR A 28 11.25 14.49 1.71
C THR A 28 9.76 14.56 2.04
N TYR A 29 9.14 15.74 1.99
CA TYR A 29 7.68 15.89 2.23
C TYR A 29 6.83 15.58 0.98
N THR A 30 7.03 14.39 0.41
CA THR A 30 6.10 13.82 -0.57
C THR A 30 4.78 13.55 0.15
N GLN A 31 3.78 14.43 -0.02
CA GLN A 31 2.48 14.26 0.62
C GLN A 31 1.91 12.89 0.25
N TRP A 32 1.73 12.03 1.26
CA TRP A 32 1.34 10.64 1.03
C TRP A 32 0.02 10.59 0.26
N PRO A 33 -0.06 9.85 -0.87
CA PRO A 33 -1.25 9.88 -1.71
C PRO A 33 -2.47 9.39 -0.92
N PRO A 34 -3.62 10.07 -1.05
CA PRO A 34 -4.85 9.63 -0.39
C PRO A 34 -5.19 8.19 -0.77
N ASN A 35 -5.80 7.47 0.16
CA ASN A 35 -6.02 6.03 0.01
C ASN A 35 -6.82 5.71 -1.27
N GLY A 36 -6.23 4.91 -2.16
CA GLY A 36 -6.85 4.49 -3.42
C GLY A 36 -6.56 5.38 -4.64
N THR A 37 -5.66 6.38 -4.57
CA THR A 37 -5.32 7.22 -5.75
C THR A 37 -4.08 6.77 -6.54
N GLY A 38 -3.65 5.51 -6.43
CA GLY A 38 -2.68 4.90 -7.34
C GLY A 38 -1.23 5.33 -7.09
N GLY A 39 -0.83 5.43 -5.82
CA GLY A 39 0.56 5.70 -5.42
C GLY A 39 1.57 4.64 -5.90
N LEU A 40 2.87 4.91 -5.79
CA LEU A 40 3.93 4.01 -6.27
C LEU A 40 3.81 2.57 -5.71
N ALA A 41 3.52 2.43 -4.41
CA ALA A 41 3.26 1.13 -3.76
C ALA A 41 1.99 0.42 -4.28
N GLU A 42 0.99 1.15 -4.77
CA GLU A 42 -0.22 0.56 -5.36
C GLU A 42 0.04 0.01 -6.79
N ARG A 43 1.08 0.51 -7.48
CA ARG A 43 1.46 0.05 -8.82
C ARG A 43 2.38 -1.17 -8.80
N ARG A 44 3.24 -1.31 -7.78
CA ARG A 44 3.85 -2.60 -7.38
C ARG A 44 4.83 -3.19 -8.42
N PRO A 45 4.98 -4.53 -8.56
CA PRO A 45 4.29 -5.64 -7.87
C PRO A 45 4.74 -5.86 -6.41
N SER A 46 4.03 -6.70 -5.64
CA SER A 46 4.43 -7.01 -4.26
C SER A 46 5.79 -7.70 -4.21
N THR A 47 6.55 -7.52 -3.12
CA THR A 47 7.70 -8.38 -2.82
C THR A 47 7.31 -9.69 -2.13
N ASP A 48 6.11 -9.76 -1.55
CA ASP A 48 5.54 -10.96 -0.94
C ASP A 48 4.48 -11.58 -1.85
N VAL A 49 4.77 -12.79 -2.34
CA VAL A 49 3.92 -13.62 -3.21
C VAL A 49 2.55 -13.92 -2.58
N ARG A 50 2.45 -13.96 -1.24
CA ARG A 50 1.17 -14.19 -0.53
C ARG A 50 0.19 -13.05 -0.75
N ILE A 51 0.69 -11.81 -0.87
CA ILE A 51 -0.15 -10.63 -1.12
C ILE A 51 -0.68 -10.65 -2.56
N ASP A 52 0.14 -11.05 -3.52
CA ASP A 52 -0.31 -11.22 -4.92
C ASP A 52 -1.38 -12.32 -5.02
N GLN A 53 -1.21 -13.46 -4.33
CA GLN A 53 -2.24 -14.51 -4.24
C GLN A 53 -3.57 -14.01 -3.62
N LEU A 54 -3.51 -13.13 -2.61
CA LEU A 54 -4.70 -12.52 -2.00
C LEU A 54 -5.35 -11.51 -2.96
N SER A 55 -4.56 -10.80 -3.76
CA SER A 55 -5.04 -9.92 -4.83
C SER A 55 -5.79 -10.72 -5.91
N ASP A 56 -5.24 -11.84 -6.36
CA ASP A 56 -5.89 -12.73 -7.34
C ASP A 56 -7.22 -13.30 -6.82
N GLN A 57 -7.27 -13.69 -5.53
CA GLN A 57 -8.52 -14.13 -4.89
C GLN A 57 -9.58 -13.03 -4.88
N LEU A 58 -9.20 -11.78 -4.55
CA LEU A 58 -10.11 -10.64 -4.59
C LEU A 58 -10.62 -10.36 -6.00
N ILE A 59 -9.76 -10.45 -7.03
CA ILE A 59 -10.16 -10.31 -8.44
C ILE A 59 -11.20 -11.38 -8.83
N VAL A 60 -11.03 -12.63 -8.39
CA VAL A 60 -12.00 -13.71 -8.63
C VAL A 60 -13.35 -13.44 -7.92
N LEU A 61 -13.34 -12.88 -6.71
CA LEU A 61 -14.57 -12.48 -6.01
C LEU A 61 -15.27 -11.31 -6.73
N ILE A 62 -14.52 -10.29 -7.17
CA ILE A 62 -15.05 -9.16 -7.95
C ILE A 62 -15.65 -9.65 -9.28
N ALA A 63 -14.99 -10.56 -9.99
CA ALA A 63 -15.49 -11.19 -11.22
C ALA A 63 -16.78 -12.02 -11.02
N ARG A 64 -17.06 -12.47 -9.78
CA ARG A 64 -18.33 -13.08 -9.37
C ARG A 64 -19.40 -12.05 -8.96
N ASN A 65 -19.19 -10.77 -9.25
CA ASN A 65 -20.03 -9.63 -8.85
C ASN A 65 -20.09 -9.37 -7.33
N ALA A 66 -18.99 -9.59 -6.58
CA ALA A 66 -18.92 -9.24 -5.15
C ALA A 66 -19.26 -7.77 -4.87
N ARG A 67 -18.85 -6.84 -5.74
CA ARG A 67 -19.20 -5.41 -5.64
C ARG A 67 -20.70 -5.12 -5.71
N TYR A 68 -21.52 -6.04 -6.21
CA TYR A 68 -22.98 -5.91 -6.22
C TYR A 68 -23.63 -6.60 -5.01
N TYR A 69 -23.25 -7.84 -4.71
CA TYR A 69 -23.88 -8.64 -3.65
C TYR A 69 -23.33 -8.36 -2.23
N ALA A 70 -22.09 -7.90 -2.12
CA ALA A 70 -21.34 -7.70 -0.87
C ALA A 70 -20.52 -6.40 -0.94
N ALA A 71 -21.16 -5.31 -1.39
CA ALA A 71 -20.48 -4.06 -1.75
C ALA A 71 -19.58 -3.49 -0.63
N ALA A 72 -20.11 -3.38 0.60
CA ALA A 72 -19.38 -2.84 1.74
C ALA A 72 -18.17 -3.71 2.14
N ASP A 73 -18.35 -5.03 2.24
CA ASP A 73 -17.26 -5.95 2.56
C ASP A 73 -16.18 -5.96 1.46
N THR A 74 -16.57 -5.78 0.20
CA THR A 74 -15.63 -5.73 -0.94
C THR A 74 -14.80 -4.44 -0.91
N ASP A 75 -15.41 -3.29 -0.67
CA ASP A 75 -14.72 -2.00 -0.53
C ASP A 75 -13.76 -2.00 0.68
N ASP A 76 -14.18 -2.55 1.82
CA ASP A 76 -13.30 -2.78 2.97
C ASP A 76 -12.12 -3.70 2.64
N ALA A 77 -12.36 -4.78 1.90
CA ALA A 77 -11.32 -5.74 1.52
C ALA A 77 -10.30 -5.13 0.53
N GLU A 78 -10.76 -4.32 -0.43
CA GLU A 78 -9.90 -3.55 -1.34
C GLU A 78 -9.00 -2.57 -0.55
N LYS A 79 -9.57 -1.83 0.41
CA LYS A 79 -8.82 -0.91 1.30
C LYS A 79 -7.81 -1.65 2.18
N LEU A 80 -8.20 -2.80 2.75
CA LEU A 80 -7.33 -3.59 3.63
C LEU A 80 -6.16 -4.22 2.86
N LEU A 81 -6.38 -4.70 1.63
CA LEU A 81 -5.31 -5.19 0.76
C LEU A 81 -4.27 -4.10 0.44
N ILE A 82 -4.72 -2.87 0.17
CA ILE A 82 -3.83 -1.71 -0.03
C ILE A 82 -3.03 -1.40 1.26
N LYS A 83 -3.66 -1.49 2.44
CA LYS A 83 -3.00 -1.29 3.73
C LYS A 83 -1.89 -2.33 3.97
N ILE A 84 -2.20 -3.62 3.80
CA ILE A 84 -1.26 -4.74 3.96
C ILE A 84 -0.03 -4.55 3.07
N ARG A 85 -0.24 -4.22 1.79
CA ARG A 85 0.85 -3.99 0.84
C ARG A 85 1.79 -2.87 1.30
N ARG A 86 1.23 -1.76 1.78
CA ARG A 86 2.01 -0.64 2.34
C ARG A 86 2.77 -1.04 3.61
N GLN A 87 2.19 -1.85 4.50
CA GLN A 87 2.85 -2.34 5.72
C GLN A 87 4.00 -3.31 5.41
N SER A 88 3.81 -4.23 4.44
CA SER A 88 4.84 -5.19 4.03
C SER A 88 6.07 -4.53 3.42
N GLU A 89 5.91 -3.37 2.77
CA GLU A 89 7.02 -2.56 2.25
C GLU A 89 7.69 -1.70 3.34
N GLY A 90 6.94 -1.32 4.39
CA GLY A 90 7.38 -0.41 5.45
C GLY A 90 8.11 -1.05 6.64
N ALA A 91 8.50 -2.32 6.54
CA ALA A 91 9.10 -3.13 7.62
C ALA A 91 8.21 -3.43 8.84
N PHE A 92 6.90 -3.18 8.77
CA PHE A 92 5.92 -3.53 9.81
C PHE A 92 5.29 -4.91 9.56
N GLY A 93 6.14 -5.94 9.55
CA GLY A 93 5.74 -7.31 9.17
C GLY A 93 4.71 -7.96 10.09
N GLU A 94 4.78 -7.72 11.40
CA GLU A 94 3.88 -8.33 12.39
C GLU A 94 2.44 -7.82 12.26
N ASP A 95 2.24 -6.50 12.11
CA ASP A 95 0.93 -5.90 11.84
C ASP A 95 0.34 -6.42 10.52
N ALA A 96 1.18 -6.61 9.49
CA ALA A 96 0.74 -7.12 8.20
C ALA A 96 0.19 -8.56 8.29
N GLU A 97 0.75 -9.44 9.13
CA GLU A 97 0.19 -10.79 9.32
C GLU A 97 -1.21 -10.78 9.96
N ILE A 98 -1.44 -9.87 10.93
CA ILE A 98 -2.75 -9.69 11.57
C ILE A 98 -3.77 -9.18 10.54
N ASP A 99 -3.41 -8.16 9.76
CA ASP A 99 -4.28 -7.64 8.71
C ASP A 99 -4.53 -8.67 7.59
N ILE A 100 -3.54 -9.52 7.23
CA ILE A 100 -3.71 -10.67 6.32
C ILE A 100 -4.73 -11.68 6.88
N ALA A 101 -4.71 -11.95 8.18
CA ALA A 101 -5.69 -12.84 8.81
C ALA A 101 -7.11 -12.24 8.75
N HIS A 102 -7.27 -10.94 9.02
CA HIS A 102 -8.54 -10.23 8.84
C HIS A 102 -9.02 -10.22 7.39
N LEU A 103 -8.13 -10.03 6.41
CA LEU A 103 -8.49 -10.04 4.99
C LEU A 103 -9.07 -11.40 4.56
N LYS A 104 -8.45 -12.51 5.00
CA LYS A 104 -8.98 -13.86 4.75
C LYS A 104 -10.36 -14.08 5.37
N GLN A 105 -10.62 -13.52 6.56
CA GLN A 105 -11.96 -13.56 7.17
C GLN A 105 -12.99 -12.76 6.37
N LYS A 106 -12.62 -11.57 5.84
CA LYS A 106 -13.48 -10.79 4.94
C LYS A 106 -13.76 -11.51 3.62
N PHE A 107 -12.79 -12.18 3.01
CA PHE A 107 -13.03 -13.01 1.82
C PHE A 107 -14.06 -14.12 2.09
N ALA A 108 -13.97 -14.80 3.23
CA ALA A 108 -14.95 -15.80 3.64
C ALA A 108 -16.35 -15.20 3.92
N ALA A 109 -16.44 -13.95 4.37
CA ALA A 109 -17.71 -13.23 4.54
C ALA A 109 -18.35 -12.84 3.19
N ILE A 110 -17.56 -12.34 2.24
CA ILE A 110 -17.98 -12.05 0.86
C ILE A 110 -18.48 -13.32 0.18
N GLU A 111 -17.74 -14.43 0.29
CA GLU A 111 -18.09 -15.68 -0.39
C GLU A 111 -19.42 -16.29 0.12
N ARG A 112 -19.80 -16.06 1.38
CA ARG A 112 -21.12 -16.48 1.90
C ARG A 112 -22.28 -15.66 1.32
N GLN A 113 -22.04 -14.42 0.92
CA GLN A 113 -23.05 -13.53 0.31
C GLN A 113 -23.17 -13.75 -1.20
N LEU A 114 -22.11 -14.23 -1.85
CA LEU A 114 -22.12 -14.56 -3.27
C LEU A 114 -23.03 -15.76 -3.58
N PRO A 115 -23.81 -15.72 -4.69
CA PRO A 115 -24.58 -16.87 -5.12
C PRO A 115 -23.66 -18.09 -5.33
N ARG A 116 -24.05 -19.23 -4.76
CA ARG A 116 -23.29 -20.48 -4.89
C ARG A 116 -23.26 -20.89 -6.35
N ARG A 117 -22.06 -21.14 -6.87
CA ARG A 117 -21.88 -21.75 -8.19
C ARG A 117 -22.44 -23.17 -8.12
N THR A 118 -23.61 -23.39 -8.72
CA THR A 118 -24.12 -24.74 -8.97
C THR A 118 -23.13 -25.44 -9.89
N VAL A 119 -22.31 -26.31 -9.32
CA VAL A 119 -21.47 -27.22 -10.10
C VAL A 119 -22.42 -28.18 -10.79
N ASN A 120 -22.75 -27.87 -12.04
CA ASN A 120 -23.59 -28.71 -12.87
C ASN A 120 -22.77 -29.95 -13.24
N MET A 121 -22.75 -30.94 -12.34
CA MET A 121 -22.14 -32.26 -12.56
C MET A 121 -22.94 -32.96 -13.65
N GLY A 122 -22.61 -32.65 -14.90
CA GLY A 122 -23.16 -33.32 -16.07
C GLY A 122 -22.74 -34.78 -16.07
N SER A 123 -23.65 -35.64 -15.64
CA SER A 123 -23.56 -37.09 -15.82
C SER A 123 -23.38 -37.41 -17.30
N ARG A 124 -22.26 -38.05 -17.63
CA ARG A 124 -22.00 -38.82 -18.84
C ARG A 124 -21.10 -40.00 -18.47
#